data_AF-Q4TER1-F1
#
_entry.id   AF-Q4TER1-F1
#
_cell.length_a   1.000
_cell.length_b   1.000
_cell.length_c   1.000
_cell.angle_alpha   90.00
_cell.angle_beta   90.00
_cell.angle_gamma   90.00
#
_symmetry.space_group_name_H-M   'P 1'
#
loop_
_entity.id
_entity.type
_entity.pdbx_description
1 polymer ?
#
loop_
_entity_poly.entity_id
_entity_poly.type
_entity_poly.pdbx_seq_one_letter_code
_entity_poly.pdbx_strand_id
1 'polypeptide(L)' 'CALSGMSRLCRHRIKLGDKGSYHFISPSSRARIAAVCNFFTYIRYIQQGLVRHDAEQMFWEVMRLRREMTTARLGFYT' A
#
# COMPACT_ATOMS: atom_id res chain seq x y z
N CYS A 1 -5.42 -6.75 -16.07
CA CYS A 1 -5.01 -5.78 -15.02
C CYS A 1 -4.65 -4.47 -15.69
N ALA A 2 -5.28 -3.35 -15.31
CA ALA A 2 -5.04 -2.05 -15.92
C ALA A 2 -3.60 -1.53 -15.74
N LEU A 3 -2.91 -1.93 -14.67
CA LEU A 3 -1.59 -1.38 -14.33
C LEU A 3 -0.41 -2.22 -14.86
N SER A 4 -0.57 -3.54 -14.99
CA SER A 4 0.51 -4.42 -15.45
C SER A 4 0.33 -4.90 -16.89
N GLY A 5 -0.78 -4.58 -17.55
CA GLY A 5 -1.12 -5.09 -18.89
C GLY A 5 -1.43 -6.59 -18.95
N MET A 6 -1.18 -7.35 -17.88
CA MET A 6 -1.35 -8.80 -17.88
C MET A 6 -2.82 -9.21 -17.79
N SER A 7 -3.19 -10.27 -18.52
CA SER A 7 -4.47 -10.97 -18.34
C SER A 7 -4.44 -11.76 -17.03
N ARG A 8 -5.20 -11.29 -16.04
CA ARG A 8 -5.32 -11.86 -14.69
C ARG A 8 -6.73 -11.56 -14.18
N LEU A 9 -7.27 -12.45 -13.33
CA LEU A 9 -8.53 -12.19 -12.64
C LEU A 9 -8.36 -10.98 -11.71
N CYS A 10 -9.12 -9.91 -11.97
CA CYS A 10 -9.06 -8.66 -11.21
C CYS A 10 -10.39 -8.46 -10.48
N ARG A 11 -10.45 -8.78 -9.18
CA ARG A 11 -11.66 -8.62 -8.36
C ARG A 11 -11.79 -7.22 -7.73
N HIS A 12 -10.70 -6.45 -7.74
CA HIS A 12 -10.63 -5.13 -7.12
C HIS A 12 -10.54 -4.03 -8.17
N ARG A 13 -11.05 -2.84 -7.82
CA ARG A 13 -10.94 -1.62 -8.62
C ARG A 13 -10.31 -0.51 -7.81
N ILE A 14 -9.55 0.35 -8.48
CA ILE A 14 -9.00 1.59 -7.91
C ILE A 14 -9.57 2.81 -8.64
N LYS A 15 -9.66 3.93 -7.93
CA LYS A 15 -10.04 5.23 -8.45
C LYS A 15 -8.95 6.24 -8.09
N LEU A 16 -8.54 7.06 -9.05
CA LEU A 16 -7.56 8.13 -8.84
C LEU A 16 -8.31 9.44 -8.62
N GLY A 17 -8.24 9.97 -7.40
CA GLY A 17 -8.98 11.18 -6.99
C GLY A 17 -10.51 11.01 -7.00
N ASP A 18 -11.23 12.08 -6.71
CA ASP A 18 -12.67 12.02 -6.48
C ASP A 18 -13.52 11.98 -7.77
N LYS A 19 -12.93 12.35 -8.92
CA LYS A 19 -13.61 12.34 -10.23
C LYS A 19 -13.04 11.31 -11.22
N GLY A 20 -12.10 10.46 -10.79
CA GLY A 20 -11.45 9.48 -11.66
C GLY A 20 -12.37 8.32 -12.07
N SER A 21 -12.04 7.68 -13.19
CA SER A 21 -12.65 6.42 -13.60
C SER A 21 -12.17 5.25 -12.73
N TYR A 22 -12.96 4.18 -12.65
CA TYR A 22 -12.55 2.95 -11.98
C TYR A 22 -11.69 2.09 -12.90
N HIS A 23 -10.57 1.57 -12.37
CA HIS A 23 -9.67 0.68 -13.08
C HIS A 23 -9.53 -0.65 -12.34
N PHE A 24 -9.73 -1.77 -13.04
CA PHE A 24 -9.54 -3.11 -12.47
C PHE A 24 -8.06 -3.43 -12.30
N ILE A 25 -7.68 -3.87 -11.09
CA ILE A 25 -6.30 -4.19 -10.73
C ILE A 25 -6.16 -5.64 -10.26
N SER A 26 -5.00 -6.24 -10.56
CA SER A 26 -4.68 -7.60 -10.11
C SER A 26 -4.41 -7.61 -8.60
N PRO A 27 -4.50 -8.78 -7.94
CA PRO A 27 -4.09 -8.93 -6.55
C PRO A 27 -2.67 -8.43 -6.27
N SER A 28 -1.72 -8.71 -7.17
CA SER A 28 -0.34 -8.22 -7.08
C SER A 28 -0.25 -6.70 -7.08
N SER A 29 -0.91 -6.03 -8.04
CA SER A 29 -0.94 -4.58 -8.13
C SER A 29 -1.61 -3.96 -6.90
N ARG A 30 -2.70 -4.57 -6.41
CA ARG A 30 -3.36 -4.14 -5.17
C ARG A 30 -2.44 -4.23 -3.97
N ALA A 31 -1.74 -5.34 -3.78
CA ALA A 31 -0.83 -5.53 -2.64
C ALA A 31 0.29 -4.48 -2.63
N ARG A 32 0.89 -4.21 -3.80
CA ARG A 32 1.91 -3.16 -3.95
C ARG A 32 1.38 -1.77 -3.59
N ILE A 33 0.19 -1.42 -4.05
CA ILE A 33 -0.44 -0.12 -3.75
C ILE A 33 -0.77 -0.02 -2.27
N ALA A 34 -1.41 -1.05 -1.69
CA ALA A 34 -1.80 -1.06 -0.29
C ALA A 34 -0.59 -0.90 0.65
N ALA A 35 0.52 -1.62 0.40
CA ALA A 35 1.73 -1.52 1.21
C ALA A 35 2.29 -0.08 1.24
N VAL A 36 2.29 0.59 0.07
CA VAL A 36 2.73 1.99 -0.04
C VAL A 36 1.74 2.93 0.67
N CYS A 37 0.43 2.76 0.46
CA CYS A 37 -0.58 3.58 1.12
C CYS A 37 -0.56 3.45 2.65
N ASN A 38 -0.35 2.23 3.18
CA ASN A 38 -0.21 1.98 4.61
C ASN A 38 1.00 2.74 5.17
N PHE A 39 2.16 2.64 4.51
CA PHE A 39 3.36 3.37 4.88
C PHE A 39 3.12 4.89 4.94
N PHE A 40 2.62 5.49 3.86
CA PHE A 40 2.37 6.94 3.82
C PHE A 40 1.32 7.40 4.84
N THR A 41 0.31 6.58 5.09
CA THR A 41 -0.70 6.89 6.11
C THR A 41 -0.10 6.89 7.50
N TYR A 42 0.74 5.91 7.82
CA TYR A 42 1.41 5.85 9.12
C TYR A 42 2.37 7.03 9.33
N ILE A 43 3.20 7.36 8.33
CA ILE A 43 4.10 8.53 8.40
C ILE A 43 3.31 9.82 8.60
N ARG A 44 2.20 10.00 7.89
CA ARG A 44 1.31 11.17 8.07
C ARG A 44 0.70 11.22 9.47
N TYR A 45 0.32 10.09 10.05
CA TYR A 45 -0.19 10.04 11.43
C TYR A 45 0.88 10.41 12.46
N ILE A 46 2.14 10.01 12.24
CA ILE A 46 3.26 10.46 13.07
C ILE A 46 3.42 11.98 12.95
N GLN A 47 3.47 12.51 11.73
CA GLN A 47 3.63 13.95 11.48
C GLN A 47 2.50 14.79 12.09
N GLN A 48 1.27 14.26 12.13
CA GLN A 48 0.10 14.92 12.72
C GLN A 48 0.01 14.73 14.24
N GLY A 49 0.92 13.99 14.87
CA GLY A 49 0.87 13.71 16.30
C GLY A 49 -0.25 12.76 16.73
N LEU A 50 -0.81 11.98 15.79
CA LEU A 50 -1.87 11.00 16.06
C LEU A 50 -1.34 9.71 16.69
N VAL A 51 -0.05 9.42 16.51
CA VAL A 51 0.60 8.24 17.09
C VAL A 51 1.19 8.60 18.44
N ARG A 52 0.75 7.92 19.50
CA ARG A 52 1.19 8.14 20.90
C ARG A 52 2.18 7.07 21.41
N HIS A 53 2.84 6.37 20.49
CA HIS A 53 3.85 5.36 20.79
C HIS A 53 5.21 5.99 21.05
N ASP A 54 6.11 5.26 21.72
CA ASP A 54 7.51 5.70 21.85
C ASP A 54 8.26 5.60 20.51
N ALA A 55 9.46 6.21 20.46
CA ALA A 55 10.26 6.27 19.24
C ALA A 55 10.69 4.89 18.73
N GLU A 56 10.94 3.93 19.61
CA GLU A 56 11.36 2.58 19.24
C GLU A 56 10.20 1.81 18.59
N GLN A 57 9.01 1.87 19.18
CA GLN A 57 7.79 1.30 18.63
C GLN A 57 7.46 1.89 17.25
N MET A 58 7.56 3.21 17.10
CA MET A 58 7.36 3.88 15.81
C MET A 58 8.38 3.43 14.78
N PHE A 59 9.66 3.31 15.16
CA PHE A 59 10.72 2.84 14.28
C PHE A 59 10.45 1.41 13.79
N TRP A 60 10.10 0.49 14.68
CA TRP A 60 9.82 -0.89 14.30
C TRP A 60 8.59 -1.01 13.40
N GLU A 61 7.57 -0.18 13.61
CA GLU A 61 6.40 -0.15 12.73
C GLU A 61 6.75 0.38 11.33
N VAL A 62 7.59 1.42 11.25
CA VAL A 62 8.15 1.89 9.96
C VAL A 62 8.94 0.78 9.26
N MET A 63 9.77 0.04 10.01
CA MET A 63 10.55 -1.07 9.45
C MET A 63 9.66 -2.22 8.96
N ARG A 64 8.58 -2.52 9.70
CA ARG A 64 7.56 -3.50 9.31
C ARG A 64 6.90 -3.11 7.99
N LEU A 65 6.45 -1.86 7.86
CA LEU A 65 5.82 -1.34 6.64
C LEU A 65 6.79 -1.30 5.43
N ARG A 66 8.08 -0.97 5.67
CA ARG A 66 9.12 -1.06 4.63
C ARG A 66 9.36 -2.49 4.16
N ARG A 67 9.31 -3.46 5.08
CA ARG A 67 9.40 -4.89 4.74
C ARG A 67 8.21 -5.31 3.87
N GLU A 68 6.98 -4.92 4.21
CA GLU A 68 5.80 -5.21 3.39
C GLU A 68 5.94 -4.68 1.96
N MET A 69 6.39 -3.43 1.80
CA MET A 69 6.66 -2.85 0.48
C MET A 69 7.72 -3.65 -0.31
N THR A 70 8.79 -4.09 0.37
CA THR A 70 9.87 -4.86 -0.26
C THR A 70 9.39 -6.25 -0.70
N THR A 71 8.63 -6.94 0.16
CA THR A 71 8.00 -8.23 -0.14
C THR A 71 7.05 -8.11 -1.33
N ALA A 72 6.17 -7.10 -1.34
CA ALA A 72 5.25 -6.85 -2.43
C ALA A 72 5.97 -6.46 -3.75
N ARG A 73 7.11 -5.75 -3.67
CA ARG A 73 7.94 -5.41 -4.83
C ARG A 73 8.48 -6.65 -5.54
N LEU A 74 8.82 -7.69 -4.79
CA LEU A 74 9.30 -8.97 -5.31
C LEU A 74 8.16 -9.88 -5.83
N GLY A 75 6.90 -9.44 -5.72
CA GLY A 75 5.74 -10.20 -6.18
C GLY A 75 5.17 -11.17 -5.16
N PHE A 76 5.65 -11.14 -3.90
CA PHE A 76 5.07 -11.92 -2.81
C PHE A 76 3.90 -11.15 -2.20
N TYR A 77 2.71 -11.74 -2.25
CA TYR A 77 1.49 -11.21 -1.65
C TYR A 77 0.56 -12.38 -1.30
N THR A 78 -0.09 -12.29 -0.15
CA THR A 78 -1.11 -13.24 0.33
C THR A 78 -2.50 -12.69 0.10
#